data_AF-A0A845WLV6-F1
#
_entry.id   AF-A0A845WLV6-F1
#
_cell.length_a   1.000
_cell.length_b   1.000
_cell.length_c   1.000
_cell.angle_alpha   90.00
_cell.angle_beta   90.00
_cell.angle_gamma   90.00
#
_symmetry.space_group_name_H-M   'P 1'
#
loop_
_entity.id
_entity.type
_entity.pdbx_description
1 polymer ?
#
loop_
_entity_poly.entity_id
_entity_poly.type
_entity_poly.pdbx_seq_one_letter_code
_entity_poly.pdbx_strand_id
1 'polypeptide(L)'
;MTLTPNKPDTGQPTATLPIPETDQEFNWRNCWYPVTLLQDLPKDRPYGFSLYDEPLVLFRNSQGKLVCLTDRCPHRAAKLSDGQIIDGKIECLYHGWQFGAEGQCLHIPQLATDIKIPVNSCVKSFAVVEKQGIVWIWPGEAEAADQQPIPAIPDLDKPEFVSTDLVRDLPYDQTYFIENVLDPAHVNISHHPTQGNRDNAQPLEMEVLEHSGDGIRGRWRGTRKPNANWVTVDFVAPNFVIHKFKFGSEQKSMSGGLALYSIPLGKGRCRILARNYRNFFTWKIKLTPRWMDHWYRNQILEEDLPLIVGQEEQIEQLGESLKKVYLPLKTCDFFVIEYRKWLDKFGSALPFYQGYSTSKQPREATENNPPPATLNRLQQHTVICSSCNRAYQITNRLKQTFVAVAIALAALAILTDSSLIQLVAVSGSLFALGIAAVAKKIKTKFEHSYTRR
;
A
#
# COMPACT_ATOMS: atom_id res chain seq x y z
N MET A 1 -7.93 25.59 58.12
CA MET A 1 -7.64 24.15 58.01
C MET A 1 -6.68 23.95 56.87
N THR A 2 -5.42 23.78 57.22
CA THR A 2 -4.28 23.52 56.34
C THR A 2 -4.38 22.07 55.84
N LEU A 3 -4.57 21.88 54.54
CA LEU A 3 -4.50 20.57 53.91
C LEU A 3 -3.05 20.29 53.53
N THR A 4 -2.44 19.36 54.26
CA THR A 4 -1.14 18.77 53.92
C THR A 4 -1.25 17.91 52.66
N PRO A 5 -0.24 17.93 51.77
CA PRO A 5 -0.21 17.05 50.60
C PRO A 5 0.14 15.61 51.03
N ASN A 6 -0.67 14.65 50.60
CA ASN A 6 -0.38 13.22 50.77
C ASN A 6 0.89 12.85 49.99
N LYS A 7 1.82 12.22 50.71
CA LYS A 7 3.03 11.59 50.20
C LYS A 7 2.65 10.40 49.28
N PRO A 8 3.30 10.19 48.12
CA PRO A 8 3.06 8.99 47.34
C PRO A 8 3.62 7.76 48.06
N ASP A 9 2.86 6.68 48.01
CA ASP A 9 3.21 5.36 48.51
C ASP A 9 4.44 4.81 47.76
N THR A 10 5.51 4.50 48.48
CA THR A 10 6.74 3.94 47.90
C THR A 10 6.55 2.45 47.65
N GLY A 11 5.90 2.13 46.54
CA GLY A 11 5.89 0.77 45.96
C GLY A 11 7.28 0.38 45.47
N GLN A 12 7.67 -0.85 45.76
CA GLN A 12 8.97 -1.47 45.45
C GLN A 12 9.43 -1.26 44.00
N PRO A 13 10.76 -1.17 43.76
CA PRO A 13 11.31 -1.04 42.41
C PRO A 13 10.86 -2.21 41.55
N THR A 14 10.03 -1.91 40.54
CA THR A 14 9.74 -2.86 39.46
C THR A 14 11.08 -3.20 38.83
N ALA A 15 11.48 -4.46 38.95
CA ALA A 15 12.68 -4.98 38.31
C ALA A 15 12.60 -4.64 36.81
N THR A 16 13.36 -3.62 36.41
CA THR A 16 13.61 -3.32 35.01
C THR A 16 14.49 -4.47 34.56
N LEU A 17 13.88 -5.45 33.90
CA LEU A 17 14.66 -6.48 33.21
C LEU A 17 15.61 -5.74 32.27
N PRO A 18 16.93 -6.00 32.32
CA PRO A 18 17.87 -5.37 31.43
C PRO A 18 17.44 -5.68 29.99
N ILE A 19 17.14 -4.63 29.24
CA ILE A 19 16.91 -4.71 27.80
C ILE A 19 18.21 -5.25 27.21
N PRO A 20 18.20 -6.35 26.46
CA PRO A 20 19.40 -6.77 25.75
C PRO A 20 19.76 -5.65 24.76
N GLU A 21 20.80 -4.88 25.07
CA GLU A 21 21.53 -4.06 24.11
C GLU A 21 22.24 -5.03 23.15
N THR A 22 21.46 -5.65 22.28
CA THR A 22 22.02 -6.19 21.06
C THR A 22 21.98 -5.04 20.06
N ASP A 23 23.13 -4.40 19.87
CA ASP A 23 23.43 -3.54 18.71
C ASP A 23 23.41 -4.40 17.44
N GLN A 24 22.30 -5.08 17.19
CA GLN A 24 22.12 -5.83 15.96
C GLN A 24 21.80 -4.80 14.88
N GLU A 25 22.78 -4.58 14.01
CA GLU A 25 22.64 -3.69 12.87
C GLU A 25 21.41 -4.10 12.05
N PHE A 26 20.44 -3.19 11.90
CA PHE A 26 19.22 -3.46 11.16
C PHE A 26 19.58 -3.75 9.69
N ASN A 27 19.28 -4.95 9.21
CA ASN A 27 19.53 -5.33 7.82
C ASN A 27 18.22 -5.37 7.05
N TRP A 28 17.95 -4.32 6.27
CA TRP A 28 16.75 -4.21 5.44
C TRP A 28 16.63 -5.34 4.42
N ARG A 29 17.73 -6.00 4.01
CA ARG A 29 17.64 -7.14 3.10
C ARG A 29 17.10 -8.40 3.78
N ASN A 30 17.26 -8.51 5.10
CA ASN A 30 16.79 -9.63 5.88
C ASN A 30 15.41 -9.32 6.50
N CYS A 31 14.49 -8.81 5.67
CA CYS A 31 13.13 -8.45 6.05
C CYS A 31 12.15 -8.91 4.96
N TRP A 32 10.92 -9.24 5.36
CA TRP A 32 9.84 -9.53 4.44
C TRP A 32 9.12 -8.26 4.00
N TYR A 33 8.95 -8.09 2.68
CA TYR A 33 8.24 -6.96 2.10
C TYR A 33 6.92 -7.37 1.43
N PRO A 34 5.80 -6.68 1.72
CA PRO A 34 4.49 -6.97 1.16
C PRO A 34 4.35 -6.34 -0.23
N VAL A 35 4.31 -7.16 -1.28
CA VAL A 35 4.33 -6.68 -2.68
C VAL A 35 2.94 -6.28 -3.18
N THR A 36 1.97 -7.17 -3.01
CA THR A 36 0.60 -7.01 -3.50
C THR A 36 -0.33 -8.01 -2.82
N LEU A 37 -1.64 -7.81 -3.00
CA LEU A 37 -2.67 -8.75 -2.56
C LEU A 37 -2.77 -9.91 -3.55
N LEU A 38 -2.83 -11.14 -3.04
CA LEU A 38 -2.90 -12.35 -3.86
C LEU A 38 -4.07 -12.34 -4.85
N GLN A 39 -5.22 -11.79 -4.42
CA GLN A 39 -6.43 -11.62 -5.22
C GLN A 39 -6.32 -10.57 -6.35
N ASP A 40 -5.31 -9.71 -6.29
CA ASP A 40 -5.06 -8.67 -7.30
C ASP A 40 -3.87 -9.02 -8.21
N LEU A 41 -3.13 -10.09 -7.92
CA LEU A 41 -2.04 -10.59 -8.75
C LEU A 41 -2.59 -11.25 -10.04
N PRO A 42 -2.11 -10.86 -11.24
CA PRO A 42 -2.46 -11.53 -12.49
C PRO A 42 -2.05 -13.01 -12.49
N LYS A 43 -2.82 -13.85 -13.20
CA LYS A 43 -2.56 -15.30 -13.27
C LYS A 43 -1.80 -15.72 -14.53
N ASP A 44 -1.90 -14.92 -15.58
CA ASP A 44 -1.57 -15.25 -16.97
C ASP A 44 -0.49 -14.34 -17.57
N ARG A 45 0.05 -13.41 -16.78
CA ARG A 45 1.09 -12.47 -17.22
C ARG A 45 2.04 -12.13 -16.07
N PRO A 46 3.27 -11.71 -16.37
CA PRO A 46 4.19 -11.21 -15.37
C PRO A 46 3.66 -9.98 -14.64
N TYR A 47 4.15 -9.74 -13.43
CA TYR A 47 3.83 -8.60 -12.59
C TYR A 47 5.12 -7.89 -12.17
N GLY A 48 5.41 -6.76 -12.79
CA GLY A 48 6.57 -5.92 -12.48
C GLY A 48 6.33 -5.01 -11.28
N PHE A 49 7.36 -4.86 -10.44
CA PHE A 49 7.42 -3.92 -9.32
C PHE A 49 8.88 -3.60 -9.00
N SER A 50 9.13 -2.83 -7.94
CA SER A 50 10.48 -2.53 -7.48
C SER A 50 10.54 -2.49 -5.96
N LEU A 51 11.74 -2.69 -5.41
CA LEU A 51 12.03 -2.52 -3.98
C LEU A 51 13.30 -1.66 -3.86
N TYR A 52 13.19 -0.46 -3.30
CA TYR A 52 14.28 0.54 -3.28
C TYR A 52 14.95 0.71 -4.65
N ASP A 53 14.16 0.92 -5.70
CA ASP A 53 14.60 1.05 -7.10
C ASP A 53 15.22 -0.21 -7.73
N GLU A 54 15.37 -1.32 -7.00
CA GLU A 54 15.74 -2.61 -7.58
C GLU A 54 14.53 -3.21 -8.34
N PRO A 55 14.60 -3.45 -9.67
CA PRO A 55 13.47 -3.90 -10.46
C PRO A 55 13.25 -5.42 -10.30
N LEU A 56 12.00 -5.82 -10.04
CA LEU A 56 11.61 -7.19 -9.71
C LEU A 56 10.35 -7.64 -10.47
N VAL A 57 10.26 -8.92 -10.78
CA VAL A 57 9.14 -9.50 -11.53
C VAL A 57 8.59 -10.75 -10.83
N LEU A 58 7.28 -10.78 -10.64
CA LEU A 58 6.53 -11.95 -10.17
C LEU A 58 5.83 -12.64 -11.33
N PHE A 59 5.84 -13.98 -11.34
CA PHE A 59 5.02 -14.79 -12.24
C PHE A 59 4.72 -16.16 -11.61
N ARG A 60 3.85 -16.95 -12.26
CA ARG A 60 3.57 -18.33 -11.84
C ARG A 60 4.25 -19.31 -12.77
N ASN A 61 4.92 -20.32 -12.19
CA ASN A 61 5.47 -21.42 -12.95
C ASN A 61 4.37 -22.42 -13.36
N SER A 62 4.76 -23.51 -14.03
CA SER A 62 3.83 -24.54 -14.55
C SER A 62 3.08 -25.31 -13.46
N GLN A 63 3.59 -25.28 -12.23
CA GLN A 63 2.94 -25.86 -11.04
C GLN A 63 2.04 -24.84 -10.32
N GLY A 64 1.92 -23.61 -10.84
CA GLY A 64 1.16 -22.53 -10.22
C GLY A 64 1.88 -21.84 -9.05
N LYS A 65 3.13 -22.21 -8.72
CA LYS A 65 3.91 -21.58 -7.64
C LYS A 65 4.41 -20.21 -8.08
N LEU A 66 4.45 -19.26 -7.15
CA LEU A 66 5.03 -17.95 -7.39
C LEU A 66 6.55 -18.03 -7.52
N VAL A 67 7.06 -17.25 -8.44
CA VAL A 67 8.48 -17.03 -8.69
C VAL A 67 8.73 -15.53 -8.69
N CYS A 68 9.80 -15.09 -8.03
CA CYS A 68 10.27 -13.71 -8.06
C CYS A 68 11.70 -13.67 -8.60
N LEU A 69 11.94 -12.89 -9.66
CA LEU A 69 13.26 -12.70 -10.27
C LEU A 69 13.60 -11.21 -10.37
N THR A 70 14.88 -10.90 -10.62
CA THR A 70 15.25 -9.56 -11.10
C THR A 70 14.57 -9.27 -12.44
N ASP A 71 13.91 -8.13 -12.54
CA ASP A 71 13.21 -7.68 -13.76
C ASP A 71 14.16 -7.02 -14.76
N ARG A 72 15.20 -7.76 -15.14
CA ARG A 72 16.20 -7.30 -16.10
C ARG A 72 16.84 -8.48 -16.81
N CYS A 73 16.55 -8.62 -18.10
CA CYS A 73 17.19 -9.62 -18.95
C CYS A 73 18.70 -9.36 -19.03
N PRO A 74 19.57 -10.35 -18.73
CA PRO A 74 21.02 -10.17 -18.72
C PRO A 74 21.60 -9.97 -20.12
N HIS A 75 20.83 -10.27 -21.18
CA HIS A 75 21.26 -10.05 -22.56
C HIS A 75 21.42 -8.57 -22.90
N ARG A 76 20.36 -7.75 -22.73
CA ARG A 76 20.34 -6.32 -23.11
C ARG A 76 19.45 -5.46 -22.20
N ALA A 77 19.31 -5.86 -20.94
CA ALA A 77 18.57 -5.14 -19.91
C ALA A 77 17.07 -4.89 -20.18
N ALA A 78 16.46 -5.57 -21.14
CA ALA A 78 15.02 -5.52 -21.36
C ALA A 78 14.26 -6.00 -20.11
N LYS A 79 13.12 -5.37 -19.82
CA LYS A 79 12.23 -5.78 -18.74
C LYS A 79 11.65 -7.15 -19.06
N LEU A 80 11.74 -8.06 -18.09
CA LEU A 80 11.09 -9.37 -18.15
C LEU A 80 9.60 -9.24 -17.83
N SER A 81 9.18 -8.23 -17.10
CA SER A 81 7.78 -7.95 -16.74
C SER A 81 6.91 -7.54 -17.92
N ASP A 82 7.52 -6.98 -18.98
CA ASP A 82 6.87 -6.78 -20.29
C ASP A 82 6.82 -8.09 -21.12
N GLY A 83 7.38 -9.17 -20.57
CA GLY A 83 7.48 -10.51 -21.12
C GLY A 83 6.16 -11.27 -21.22
N GLN A 84 6.27 -12.55 -21.55
CA GLN A 84 5.18 -13.51 -21.48
C GLN A 84 5.57 -14.77 -20.70
N ILE A 85 4.58 -15.54 -20.26
CA ILE A 85 4.80 -16.80 -19.54
C ILE A 85 4.58 -17.95 -20.52
N ILE A 86 5.61 -18.77 -20.74
CA ILE A 86 5.59 -19.94 -21.63
C ILE A 86 6.00 -21.17 -20.84
N ASP A 87 5.09 -22.13 -20.70
CA ASP A 87 5.30 -23.38 -19.95
C ASP A 87 5.87 -23.16 -18.53
N GLY A 88 5.43 -22.08 -17.87
CA GLY A 88 5.91 -21.73 -16.54
C GLY A 88 7.28 -21.08 -16.46
N LYS A 89 7.84 -20.65 -17.60
CA LYS A 89 9.06 -19.85 -17.71
C LYS A 89 8.69 -18.43 -18.13
N ILE A 90 9.48 -17.45 -17.71
CA ILE A 90 9.32 -16.08 -18.20
C ILE A 90 10.16 -15.90 -19.47
N GLU A 91 9.54 -15.43 -20.54
CA GLU A 91 10.19 -15.16 -21.82
C GLU A 91 10.35 -13.65 -22.03
N CYS A 92 11.58 -13.23 -22.31
CA CYS A 92 11.89 -11.86 -22.69
C CYS A 92 11.42 -11.58 -24.13
N LEU A 93 10.49 -10.64 -24.31
CA LEU A 93 9.96 -10.28 -25.63
C LEU A 93 10.99 -9.63 -26.57
N TYR A 94 12.19 -9.28 -26.11
CA TYR A 94 13.18 -8.70 -27.01
C TYR A 94 13.80 -9.77 -27.93
N HIS A 95 14.18 -10.94 -27.41
CA HIS A 95 14.87 -11.97 -28.19
C HIS A 95 14.44 -13.41 -27.87
N GLY A 96 13.40 -13.60 -27.05
CA GLY A 96 12.86 -14.93 -26.72
C GLY A 96 13.69 -15.72 -25.71
N TRP A 97 14.59 -15.08 -24.95
CA TRP A 97 15.32 -15.76 -23.87
C TRP A 97 14.35 -16.14 -22.76
N GLN A 98 14.40 -17.41 -22.31
CA GLN A 98 13.49 -17.93 -21.30
C GLN A 98 14.22 -18.26 -19.99
N PHE A 99 13.60 -17.89 -18.87
CA PHE A 99 14.16 -18.08 -17.53
C PHE A 99 13.23 -18.93 -16.65
N GLY A 100 13.83 -19.86 -15.90
CA GLY A 100 13.14 -20.74 -14.97
C GLY A 100 12.91 -20.12 -13.59
N ALA A 101 12.41 -20.95 -12.66
CA ALA A 101 12.05 -20.53 -11.31
C ALA A 101 13.25 -20.06 -10.46
N GLU A 102 14.43 -20.64 -10.68
CA GLU A 102 15.68 -20.28 -9.98
C GLU A 102 16.47 -19.22 -10.75
N GLY A 103 15.84 -18.58 -11.75
CA GLY A 103 16.45 -17.56 -12.60
C GLY A 103 17.45 -18.08 -13.62
N GLN A 104 17.61 -19.40 -13.74
CA GLN A 104 18.45 -20.03 -14.75
C GLN A 104 17.91 -19.76 -16.16
N CYS A 105 18.79 -19.42 -17.11
CA CYS A 105 18.42 -19.33 -18.51
C CYS A 105 18.27 -20.74 -19.10
N LEU A 106 17.07 -21.06 -19.56
CA LEU A 106 16.69 -22.40 -20.05
C LEU A 106 16.63 -22.48 -21.57
N HIS A 107 16.46 -21.34 -22.24
CA HIS A 107 16.33 -21.31 -23.69
C HIS A 107 16.83 -19.99 -24.25
N ILE A 108 17.65 -20.08 -25.31
CA ILE A 108 18.12 -18.96 -26.13
C ILE A 108 17.84 -19.34 -27.59
N PRO A 109 16.84 -18.74 -28.26
CA PRO A 109 16.46 -19.16 -29.61
C PRO A 109 17.58 -19.00 -30.65
N GLN A 110 18.49 -18.05 -30.42
CA GLN A 110 19.60 -17.76 -31.34
C GLN A 110 20.88 -18.58 -31.05
N LEU A 111 20.87 -19.45 -30.04
CA LEU A 111 22.00 -20.28 -29.70
C LEU A 111 21.93 -21.60 -30.48
N ALA A 112 23.02 -21.96 -31.16
CA ALA A 112 23.10 -23.24 -31.87
C ALA A 112 22.93 -24.40 -30.88
N THR A 113 22.27 -25.47 -31.32
CA THR A 113 21.82 -26.59 -30.46
C THR A 113 22.96 -27.37 -29.79
N ASP A 114 24.15 -27.31 -30.37
CA ASP A 114 25.38 -27.94 -29.87
C ASP A 114 26.16 -27.06 -28.88
N ILE A 115 25.77 -25.80 -28.72
CA ILE A 115 26.42 -24.84 -27.82
C ILE A 115 25.67 -24.79 -26.48
N LYS A 116 26.43 -24.87 -25.38
CA LYS A 116 25.88 -24.73 -24.03
C LYS A 116 25.50 -23.28 -23.73
N ILE A 117 24.39 -23.09 -23.01
CA ILE A 117 23.98 -21.78 -22.50
C ILE A 117 25.07 -21.24 -21.55
N PRO A 118 25.56 -19.99 -21.74
CA PRO A 118 26.57 -19.39 -20.87
C PRO A 118 26.08 -19.24 -19.43
N VAL A 119 26.95 -19.53 -18.45
CA VAL A 119 26.62 -19.51 -17.01
C VAL A 119 26.21 -18.11 -16.52
N ASN A 120 26.76 -17.05 -17.11
CA ASN A 120 26.40 -15.65 -16.79
C ASN A 120 25.05 -15.21 -17.37
N SER A 121 24.28 -16.12 -17.97
CA SER A 121 22.94 -15.84 -18.49
C SER A 121 21.85 -15.91 -17.42
N CYS A 122 22.16 -16.21 -16.16
CA CYS A 122 21.16 -16.31 -15.10
C CYS A 122 20.70 -14.92 -14.60
N VAL A 123 19.47 -14.86 -14.10
CA VAL A 123 18.93 -13.75 -13.31
C VAL A 123 18.84 -14.17 -11.84
N LYS A 124 18.95 -13.21 -10.91
CA LYS A 124 18.80 -13.51 -9.48
C LYS A 124 17.35 -13.89 -9.18
N SER A 125 17.15 -14.96 -8.42
CA SER A 125 15.86 -15.35 -7.83
C SER A 125 15.75 -14.86 -6.39
N PHE A 126 14.52 -14.70 -5.91
CA PHE A 126 14.22 -14.22 -4.57
C PHE A 126 13.18 -15.13 -3.91
N ALA A 127 13.30 -15.33 -2.60
CA ALA A 127 12.32 -16.08 -1.85
C ALA A 127 10.98 -15.32 -1.83
N VAL A 128 9.90 -16.05 -2.10
CA VAL A 128 8.53 -15.53 -2.18
C VAL A 128 7.58 -16.46 -1.43
N VAL A 129 6.64 -15.87 -0.69
CA VAL A 129 5.63 -16.62 0.06
C VAL A 129 4.27 -15.94 0.04
N GLU A 130 3.23 -16.78 0.06
CA GLU A 130 1.85 -16.35 0.21
C GLU A 130 1.46 -16.54 1.69
N LYS A 131 1.13 -15.46 2.40
CA LYS A 131 0.69 -15.52 3.82
C LYS A 131 -0.41 -14.50 4.07
N GLN A 132 -1.52 -14.97 4.67
CA GLN A 132 -2.74 -14.18 4.92
C GLN A 132 -3.24 -13.37 3.71
N GLY A 133 -3.18 -13.96 2.50
CA GLY A 133 -3.65 -13.34 1.25
C GLY A 133 -2.75 -12.22 0.70
N ILE A 134 -1.53 -12.07 1.23
CA ILE A 134 -0.51 -11.13 0.75
C ILE A 134 0.65 -11.92 0.15
N VAL A 135 1.23 -11.40 -0.93
CA VAL A 135 2.48 -11.90 -1.51
C VAL A 135 3.65 -11.16 -0.87
N TRP A 136 4.56 -11.92 -0.27
CA TRP A 136 5.73 -11.42 0.43
C TRP A 136 7.00 -11.80 -0.30
N ILE A 137 7.99 -10.89 -0.33
CA ILE A 137 9.32 -11.19 -0.85
C ILE A 137 10.39 -10.97 0.22
N TRP A 138 11.47 -11.74 0.10
CA TRP A 138 12.68 -11.58 0.88
C TRP A 138 13.85 -11.27 -0.06
N PRO A 139 14.43 -10.06 0.00
CA PRO A 139 15.47 -9.62 -0.92
C PRO A 139 16.89 -10.12 -0.56
N GLY A 140 17.09 -10.62 0.66
CA GLY A 140 18.32 -11.26 1.13
C GLY A 140 18.53 -12.66 0.57
N GLU A 141 19.48 -13.39 1.15
CA GLU A 141 19.76 -14.78 0.78
C GLU A 141 18.57 -15.68 1.16
N ALA A 142 18.20 -16.60 0.26
CA ALA A 142 16.98 -17.39 0.40
C ALA A 142 17.02 -18.34 1.60
N GLU A 143 18.20 -18.85 1.96
CA GLU A 143 18.43 -19.73 3.11
C GLU A 143 18.17 -19.04 4.45
N ALA A 144 18.27 -17.70 4.49
CA ALA A 144 17.99 -16.89 5.67
C ALA A 144 16.51 -16.48 5.80
N ALA A 145 15.66 -16.82 4.82
CA ALA A 145 14.28 -16.38 4.72
C ALA A 145 13.32 -17.14 5.66
N ASP A 146 13.51 -16.98 6.97
CA ASP A 146 12.55 -17.49 7.97
C ASP A 146 11.20 -16.78 7.83
N GLN A 147 10.09 -17.51 7.80
CA GLN A 147 8.73 -16.96 7.68
C GLN A 147 8.12 -16.49 9.01
N GLN A 148 8.74 -16.82 10.15
CA GLN A 148 8.26 -16.39 11.47
C GLN A 148 8.13 -14.86 11.60
N PRO A 149 9.08 -14.03 11.12
CA PRO A 149 9.01 -12.58 11.23
C PRO A 149 7.95 -11.90 10.35
N ILE A 150 7.26 -12.63 9.44
CA ILE A 150 6.20 -12.03 8.62
C ILE A 150 5.06 -11.55 9.53
N PRO A 151 4.73 -10.23 9.56
CA PRO A 151 3.70 -9.71 10.43
C PRO A 151 2.31 -10.29 10.11
N ALA A 152 1.81 -11.14 11.02
CA ALA A 152 0.50 -11.75 10.94
C ALA A 152 -0.51 -11.02 11.84
N ILE A 153 -1.80 -11.13 11.48
CA ILE A 153 -2.92 -10.65 12.30
C ILE A 153 -3.69 -11.90 12.76
N PRO A 154 -3.43 -12.41 13.98
CA PRO A 154 -4.03 -13.66 14.45
C PRO A 154 -5.56 -13.66 14.48
N ASP A 155 -6.17 -12.48 14.66
CA ASP A 155 -7.62 -12.33 14.62
C ASP A 155 -8.24 -12.76 13.28
N LEU A 156 -7.50 -12.66 12.17
CA LEU A 156 -7.98 -13.09 10.85
C LEU A 156 -8.02 -14.60 10.67
N ASP A 157 -7.36 -15.36 11.54
CA ASP A 157 -7.42 -16.81 11.52
C ASP A 157 -8.72 -17.32 12.19
N LYS A 158 -9.49 -16.42 12.83
CA LYS A 158 -10.77 -16.70 13.48
C LYS A 158 -11.94 -16.44 12.52
N PRO A 159 -12.93 -17.34 12.44
CA PRO A 159 -14.00 -17.27 11.43
C PRO A 159 -14.98 -16.10 11.61
N GLU A 160 -15.07 -15.51 12.81
CA GLU A 160 -15.91 -14.35 13.08
C GLU A 160 -15.36 -13.04 12.52
N PHE A 161 -14.07 -13.00 12.16
CA PHE A 161 -13.46 -11.82 11.56
C PHE A 161 -13.62 -11.80 10.05
N VAL A 162 -13.81 -10.59 9.53
CA VAL A 162 -13.78 -10.31 8.09
C VAL A 162 -12.82 -9.15 7.85
N SER A 163 -12.26 -9.08 6.64
CA SER A 163 -11.38 -8.01 6.22
C SER A 163 -11.74 -7.42 4.87
N THR A 164 -11.38 -6.14 4.67
CA THR A 164 -11.36 -5.50 3.36
C THR A 164 -9.98 -4.92 3.07
N ASP A 165 -9.46 -5.22 1.88
CA ASP A 165 -8.10 -4.90 1.49
C ASP A 165 -8.08 -3.92 0.32
N LEU A 166 -7.13 -2.98 0.35
CA LEU A 166 -6.85 -2.00 -0.69
C LEU A 166 -5.35 -2.00 -0.97
N VAL A 167 -4.96 -1.94 -2.23
CA VAL A 167 -3.59 -1.67 -2.67
C VAL A 167 -3.52 -0.32 -3.38
N ARG A 168 -2.52 0.52 -3.08
CA ARG A 168 -2.33 1.81 -3.77
C ARG A 168 -0.86 2.22 -3.82
N ASP A 169 -0.42 2.73 -4.96
CA ASP A 169 0.87 3.39 -5.13
C ASP A 169 0.76 4.86 -4.74
N LEU A 170 1.71 5.33 -3.95
CA LEU A 170 1.77 6.67 -3.41
C LEU A 170 3.06 7.36 -3.89
N PRO A 171 3.00 8.63 -4.30
CA PRO A 171 4.11 9.31 -4.92
C PRO A 171 4.90 10.13 -3.89
N TYR A 172 5.29 9.47 -2.81
CA TYR A 172 6.15 10.02 -1.77
C TYR A 172 6.87 8.87 -1.05
N ASP A 173 7.92 9.19 -0.29
CA ASP A 173 8.70 8.18 0.44
C ASP A 173 7.89 7.44 1.50
N GLN A 174 8.19 6.15 1.65
CA GLN A 174 7.59 5.27 2.65
C GLN A 174 7.70 5.85 4.08
N THR A 175 8.78 6.58 4.40
CA THR A 175 8.96 7.15 5.73
C THR A 175 7.91 8.22 6.05
N TYR A 176 7.46 9.00 5.06
CA TYR A 176 6.38 9.96 5.28
C TYR A 176 5.02 9.28 5.38
N PHE A 177 4.81 8.17 4.65
CA PHE A 177 3.63 7.32 4.86
C PHE A 177 3.57 6.81 6.31
N ILE A 178 4.65 6.22 6.81
CA ILE A 178 4.70 5.66 8.17
C ILE A 178 4.50 6.75 9.22
N GLU A 179 5.13 7.93 9.05
CA GLU A 179 4.88 9.11 9.90
C GLU A 179 3.38 9.47 9.94
N ASN A 180 2.76 9.64 8.78
CA ASN A 180 1.35 10.01 8.69
C ASN A 180 0.44 9.01 9.41
N VAL A 181 0.66 7.70 9.21
CA VAL A 181 -0.21 6.69 9.82
C VAL A 181 0.05 6.47 11.31
N LEU A 182 1.20 6.92 11.84
CA LEU A 182 1.49 6.93 13.28
C LEU A 182 0.92 8.16 14.00
N ASP A 183 0.46 9.17 13.26
CA ASP A 183 -0.13 10.38 13.83
C ASP A 183 -1.67 10.28 13.90
N PRO A 184 -2.27 10.02 15.08
CA PRO A 184 -3.72 10.06 15.25
C PRO A 184 -4.32 11.48 15.24
N ALA A 185 -3.52 12.54 15.37
CA ALA A 185 -4.02 13.91 15.52
C ALA A 185 -4.57 14.49 14.21
N HIS A 186 -3.94 14.21 13.06
CA HIS A 186 -4.43 14.71 11.76
C HIS A 186 -5.81 14.15 11.38
N VAL A 187 -6.19 12.96 11.87
CA VAL A 187 -7.40 12.24 11.44
C VAL A 187 -8.67 13.10 11.54
N ASN A 188 -8.82 13.89 12.61
CA ASN A 188 -9.98 14.76 12.80
C ASN A 188 -9.96 16.01 11.92
N ILE A 189 -8.79 16.42 11.43
CA ILE A 189 -8.59 17.63 10.64
C ILE A 189 -8.59 17.30 9.14
N SER A 190 -7.64 16.48 8.68
CA SER A 190 -7.44 16.16 7.26
C SER A 190 -8.64 15.41 6.67
N HIS A 191 -9.27 14.52 7.45
CA HIS A 191 -10.38 13.70 6.97
C HIS A 191 -11.76 14.25 7.27
N HIS A 192 -11.88 15.55 7.57
CA HIS A 192 -13.19 16.16 7.77
C HIS A 192 -13.84 16.54 6.43
N PRO A 193 -15.14 16.23 6.19
CA PRO A 193 -16.10 15.51 7.03
C PRO A 193 -16.23 14.00 6.72
N THR A 194 -15.31 13.41 5.95
CA THR A 194 -15.41 12.05 5.39
C THR A 194 -15.27 10.94 6.44
N GLN A 195 -14.28 11.06 7.33
CA GLN A 195 -14.03 10.10 8.43
C GLN A 195 -13.83 10.82 9.77
N GLY A 196 -13.23 12.02 9.75
CA GLY A 196 -12.95 12.83 10.92
C GLY A 196 -13.97 13.94 11.16
N ASN A 197 -13.93 14.52 12.36
CA ASN A 197 -14.65 15.77 12.65
C ASN A 197 -13.71 16.75 13.36
N ARG A 198 -13.51 17.94 12.77
CA ARG A 198 -12.62 18.98 13.31
C ARG A 198 -12.98 19.38 14.74
N ASP A 199 -14.25 19.34 15.11
CA ASP A 199 -14.69 19.66 16.46
C ASP A 199 -14.19 18.65 17.51
N ASN A 200 -13.82 17.44 17.07
CA ASN A 200 -13.25 16.39 17.93
C ASN A 200 -11.72 16.49 18.09
N ALA A 201 -11.06 17.39 17.37
CA ALA A 201 -9.62 17.63 17.54
C ALA A 201 -9.31 18.08 18.97
N GLN A 202 -8.33 17.42 19.60
CA GLN A 202 -8.07 17.56 21.03
C GLN A 202 -6.64 17.08 21.36
N PRO A 203 -6.09 17.47 22.52
CA PRO A 203 -4.86 16.87 23.02
C PRO A 203 -5.02 15.36 23.22
N LEU A 204 -3.98 14.62 22.90
CA LEU A 204 -3.92 13.17 23.07
C LEU A 204 -2.92 12.81 24.17
N GLU A 205 -3.26 11.77 24.91
CA GLU A 205 -2.31 11.08 25.79
C GLU A 205 -1.71 9.92 25.00
N MET A 206 -0.38 9.84 24.95
CA MET A 206 0.36 8.86 24.18
C MET A 206 1.46 8.23 25.02
N GLU A 207 1.64 6.92 24.86
CA GLU A 207 2.66 6.16 25.58
C GLU A 207 3.37 5.19 24.64
N VAL A 208 4.69 5.14 24.72
CA VAL A 208 5.50 4.07 24.14
C VAL A 208 5.69 3.00 25.21
N LEU A 209 5.29 1.78 24.87
CA LEU A 209 5.39 0.61 25.73
C LEU A 209 6.68 -0.18 25.45
N GLU A 210 7.08 -0.27 24.19
CA GLU A 210 8.33 -0.92 23.76
C GLU A 210 8.94 -0.14 22.59
N HIS A 211 10.27 -0.07 22.54
CA HIS A 211 11.03 0.56 21.46
C HIS A 211 12.33 -0.24 21.22
N SER A 212 12.46 -0.87 20.06
CA SER A 212 13.62 -1.70 19.70
C SER A 212 13.95 -1.57 18.21
N GLY A 213 14.95 -2.32 17.73
CA GLY A 213 15.22 -2.45 16.29
C GLY A 213 14.05 -3.07 15.52
N ASP A 214 13.24 -3.89 16.17
CA ASP A 214 12.07 -4.54 15.56
C ASP A 214 10.86 -3.59 15.42
N GLY A 215 10.89 -2.42 16.07
CA GLY A 215 9.87 -1.38 15.93
C GLY A 215 9.47 -0.69 17.23
N ILE A 216 8.26 -0.13 17.24
CA ILE A 216 7.70 0.67 18.33
C ILE A 216 6.30 0.15 18.65
N ARG A 217 6.06 -0.20 19.92
CA ARG A 217 4.73 -0.51 20.44
C ARG A 217 4.25 0.65 21.29
N GLY A 218 3.05 1.13 21.03
CA GLY A 218 2.48 2.25 21.76
C GLY A 218 0.97 2.19 21.91
N ARG A 219 0.44 3.16 22.64
CA ARG A 219 -1.00 3.37 22.79
C ARG A 219 -1.34 4.84 22.93
N TRP A 220 -2.53 5.22 22.51
CA TRP A 220 -3.03 6.59 22.65
C TRP A 220 -4.52 6.64 23.02
N ARG A 221 -4.95 7.76 23.59
CA ARG A 221 -6.37 8.09 23.83
C ARG A 221 -6.60 9.60 23.83
N GLY A 222 -7.85 10.01 23.57
CA GLY A 222 -8.25 11.41 23.69
C GLY A 222 -8.45 11.83 25.14
N THR A 223 -8.12 13.09 25.46
CA THR A 223 -8.11 13.64 26.83
C THR A 223 -9.45 14.22 27.29
N ARG A 224 -10.41 14.49 26.39
CA ARG A 224 -11.71 15.09 26.77
C ARG A 224 -12.59 14.16 27.60
N LYS A 225 -12.40 12.84 27.53
CA LYS A 225 -13.16 11.85 28.30
C LYS A 225 -12.23 11.19 29.33
N PRO A 226 -12.48 11.31 30.64
CA PRO A 226 -11.60 10.77 31.68
C PRO A 226 -11.29 9.27 31.55
N ASN A 227 -12.24 8.50 31.01
CA ASN A 227 -12.13 7.04 30.82
C ASN A 227 -12.17 6.64 29.35
N ALA A 228 -11.54 7.43 28.47
CA ALA A 228 -11.38 7.03 27.08
C ALA A 228 -10.60 5.72 26.97
N ASN A 229 -11.08 4.80 26.12
CA ASN A 229 -10.40 3.54 25.84
C ASN A 229 -9.09 3.82 25.09
N TRP A 230 -8.05 3.06 25.45
CA TRP A 230 -6.78 3.08 24.72
C TRP A 230 -6.94 2.42 23.35
N VAL A 231 -6.33 3.05 22.35
CA VAL A 231 -6.07 2.47 21.03
C VAL A 231 -4.61 2.07 21.00
N THR A 232 -4.32 0.82 20.63
CA THR A 232 -2.94 0.35 20.47
C THR A 232 -2.46 0.68 19.06
N VAL A 233 -1.21 1.14 18.94
CA VAL A 233 -0.54 1.39 17.67
C VAL A 233 0.84 0.74 17.72
N ASP A 234 1.10 -0.17 16.79
CA ASP A 234 2.40 -0.82 16.67
C ASP A 234 3.00 -0.48 15.31
N PHE A 235 4.24 0.03 15.29
CA PHE A 235 5.12 -0.02 14.14
C PHE A 235 6.00 -1.26 14.27
N VAL A 236 5.97 -2.14 13.27
CA VAL A 236 6.87 -3.29 13.14
C VAL A 236 7.76 -3.04 11.93
N ALA A 237 9.06 -2.99 12.20
CA ALA A 237 10.04 -2.61 11.21
C ALA A 237 10.12 -3.63 10.06
N PRO A 238 10.44 -3.18 8.83
CA PRO A 238 10.55 -1.78 8.43
C PRO A 238 9.23 -1.17 7.94
N ASN A 239 8.15 -1.95 7.84
CA ASN A 239 7.13 -1.66 6.84
C ASN A 239 5.67 -1.89 7.25
N PHE A 240 5.40 -2.17 8.52
CA PHE A 240 4.06 -2.48 9.00
C PHE A 240 3.65 -1.57 10.15
N VAL A 241 2.46 -0.98 10.04
CA VAL A 241 1.80 -0.26 11.14
C VAL A 241 0.43 -0.86 11.38
N ILE A 242 0.07 -1.12 12.63
CA ILE A 242 -1.24 -1.64 12.98
C ILE A 242 -1.89 -0.88 14.13
N HIS A 243 -3.08 -0.36 13.88
CA HIS A 243 -3.97 0.21 14.89
C HIS A 243 -4.98 -0.84 15.33
N LYS A 244 -5.09 -1.09 16.63
CA LYS A 244 -6.01 -2.08 17.20
C LYS A 244 -6.94 -1.39 18.19
N PHE A 245 -8.23 -1.66 18.06
CA PHE A 245 -9.23 -1.20 19.01
C PHE A 245 -10.11 -2.37 19.47
N LYS A 246 -10.45 -2.35 20.75
CA LYS A 246 -11.33 -3.34 21.38
C LYS A 246 -12.35 -2.60 22.23
N PHE A 247 -13.61 -2.95 22.07
CA PHE A 247 -14.73 -2.39 22.81
C PHE A 247 -15.62 -3.54 23.33
N GLY A 248 -16.27 -3.35 24.47
CA GLY A 248 -17.17 -4.34 25.09
C GLY A 248 -16.51 -5.16 26.21
N SER A 249 -17.29 -6.06 26.80
CA SER A 249 -16.86 -6.93 27.91
C SER A 249 -16.05 -8.14 27.41
N GLU A 250 -15.37 -8.84 28.33
CA GLU A 250 -14.61 -10.06 28.02
C GLU A 250 -15.44 -11.14 27.31
N GLN A 251 -16.75 -11.21 27.57
CA GLN A 251 -17.66 -12.21 27.01
C GLN A 251 -18.23 -11.85 25.62
N LYS A 252 -18.20 -10.57 25.23
CA LYS A 252 -18.72 -10.08 23.93
C LYS A 252 -17.87 -8.91 23.42
N SER A 253 -16.60 -9.17 23.16
CA SER A 253 -15.69 -8.13 22.68
C SER A 253 -15.85 -7.87 21.19
N MET A 254 -16.25 -6.66 20.84
CA MET A 254 -16.12 -6.14 19.48
C MET A 254 -14.68 -5.66 19.29
N SER A 255 -13.99 -6.23 18.32
CA SER A 255 -12.61 -5.87 18.01
C SER A 255 -12.43 -5.70 16.52
N GLY A 256 -11.45 -4.87 16.20
CA GLY A 256 -11.03 -4.62 14.85
C GLY A 256 -9.75 -3.82 14.83
N GLY A 257 -9.33 -3.49 13.63
CA GLY A 257 -8.13 -2.71 13.43
C GLY A 257 -7.90 -2.32 11.99
N LEU A 258 -6.90 -1.48 11.82
CA LEU A 258 -6.38 -1.03 10.55
C LEU A 258 -4.91 -1.44 10.49
N ALA A 259 -4.62 -2.40 9.62
CA ALA A 259 -3.29 -2.89 9.32
C ALA A 259 -2.80 -2.25 8.01
N LEU A 260 -1.65 -1.59 8.08
CA LEU A 260 -1.09 -0.77 7.02
C LEU A 260 0.31 -1.28 6.72
N TYR A 261 0.42 -2.00 5.62
CA TYR A 261 1.66 -2.50 5.09
C TYR A 261 2.17 -1.53 4.03
N SER A 262 3.49 -1.42 3.89
CA SER A 262 4.10 -0.57 2.87
C SER A 262 5.29 -1.24 2.20
N ILE A 263 5.62 -0.81 0.99
CA ILE A 263 6.82 -1.22 0.27
C ILE A 263 7.42 0.00 -0.42
N PRO A 264 8.70 0.31 -0.21
CA PRO A 264 9.37 1.40 -0.90
C PRO A 264 9.66 0.95 -2.33
N LEU A 265 8.92 1.50 -3.31
CA LEU A 265 9.14 1.16 -4.70
C LEU A 265 10.39 1.86 -5.25
N GLY A 266 10.72 3.02 -4.70
CA GLY A 266 11.89 3.83 -5.04
C GLY A 266 11.88 5.15 -4.29
N LYS A 267 12.89 6.00 -4.47
CA LYS A 267 12.89 7.34 -3.88
C LYS A 267 11.69 8.15 -4.39
N GLY A 268 10.95 8.78 -3.49
CA GLY A 268 9.71 9.52 -3.74
C GLY A 268 8.53 8.63 -4.14
N ARG A 269 8.58 7.31 -3.92
CA ARG A 269 7.50 6.41 -4.31
C ARG A 269 7.40 5.16 -3.44
N CYS A 270 6.24 4.92 -2.86
CA CYS A 270 5.93 3.68 -2.17
C CYS A 270 4.60 3.08 -2.63
N ARG A 271 4.32 1.86 -2.18
CA ARG A 271 3.00 1.23 -2.29
C ARG A 271 2.53 0.84 -0.91
N ILE A 272 1.23 0.91 -0.71
CA ILE A 272 0.57 0.49 0.51
C ILE A 272 -0.37 -0.67 0.24
N LEU A 273 -0.47 -1.58 1.21
CA LEU A 273 -1.57 -2.52 1.33
C LEU A 273 -2.27 -2.20 2.65
N ALA A 274 -3.51 -1.75 2.57
CA ALA A 274 -4.30 -1.37 3.73
C ALA A 274 -5.40 -2.40 3.97
N ARG A 275 -5.43 -2.98 5.16
CA ARG A 275 -6.37 -4.01 5.59
C ARG A 275 -7.19 -3.52 6.78
N ASN A 276 -8.48 -3.34 6.58
CA ASN A 276 -9.42 -3.12 7.68
C ASN A 276 -9.99 -4.47 8.08
N TYR A 277 -9.95 -4.81 9.37
CA TYR A 277 -10.52 -6.06 9.87
C TYR A 277 -11.40 -5.83 11.10
N ARG A 278 -12.44 -6.65 11.26
CA ARG A 278 -13.39 -6.58 12.39
C ARG A 278 -14.23 -7.82 12.55
N ASN A 279 -14.71 -8.08 13.76
CA ASN A 279 -15.67 -9.14 14.07
C ASN A 279 -17.14 -8.67 14.20
N PHE A 280 -17.41 -7.38 13.92
CA PHE A 280 -18.72 -6.75 14.08
C PHE A 280 -19.17 -6.09 12.76
N PHE A 281 -20.50 -5.97 12.56
CA PHE A 281 -21.11 -5.54 11.29
C PHE A 281 -20.60 -6.28 10.04
N THR A 282 -20.23 -7.55 10.19
CA THR A 282 -19.56 -8.33 9.14
C THR A 282 -20.43 -8.55 7.90
N TRP A 283 -21.76 -8.61 8.07
CA TRP A 283 -22.73 -8.75 6.98
C TRP A 283 -22.65 -7.61 5.96
N LYS A 284 -22.37 -6.36 6.40
CA LYS A 284 -22.21 -5.22 5.48
C LYS A 284 -21.03 -5.44 4.54
N ILE A 285 -19.89 -5.88 5.08
CA ILE A 285 -18.69 -6.17 4.30
C ILE A 285 -18.98 -7.25 3.25
N LYS A 286 -19.69 -8.32 3.64
CA LYS A 286 -19.98 -9.44 2.73
C LYS A 286 -20.89 -9.06 1.56
N LEU A 287 -21.73 -8.04 1.72
CA LEU A 287 -22.67 -7.58 0.67
C LEU A 287 -22.09 -6.45 -0.21
N THR A 288 -21.08 -5.71 0.26
CA THR A 288 -20.51 -4.59 -0.49
C THR A 288 -19.46 -5.09 -1.50
N PRO A 289 -19.62 -4.80 -2.80
CA PRO A 289 -18.57 -5.11 -3.78
C PRO A 289 -17.26 -4.41 -3.44
N ARG A 290 -16.12 -5.11 -3.57
CA ARG A 290 -14.78 -4.56 -3.24
C ARG A 290 -14.52 -3.20 -3.87
N TRP A 291 -14.82 -3.03 -5.16
CA TRP A 291 -14.59 -1.77 -5.86
C TRP A 291 -15.42 -0.59 -5.32
N MET A 292 -16.55 -0.87 -4.67
CA MET A 292 -17.40 0.16 -4.07
C MET A 292 -16.85 0.62 -2.72
N ASP A 293 -16.36 -0.32 -1.88
CA ASP A 293 -15.59 0.00 -0.66
C ASP A 293 -14.36 0.85 -0.99
N HIS A 294 -13.68 0.52 -2.09
CA HIS A 294 -12.48 1.23 -2.53
C HIS A 294 -12.73 2.68 -2.92
N TRP A 295 -13.93 3.07 -3.38
CA TRP A 295 -14.21 4.48 -3.68
C TRP A 295 -14.13 5.36 -2.43
N TYR A 296 -14.72 4.91 -1.33
CA TYR A 296 -14.67 5.62 -0.05
C TYR A 296 -13.24 5.66 0.49
N ARG A 297 -12.53 4.54 0.44
CA ARG A 297 -11.17 4.44 0.99
C ARG A 297 -10.13 5.22 0.18
N ASN A 298 -10.25 5.24 -1.15
CA ASN A 298 -9.38 6.09 -1.96
C ASN A 298 -9.63 7.57 -1.73
N GLN A 299 -10.86 7.97 -1.41
CA GLN A 299 -11.17 9.37 -1.06
C GLN A 299 -10.42 9.79 0.22
N ILE A 300 -10.42 8.95 1.27
CA ILE A 300 -9.67 9.23 2.51
C ILE A 300 -8.18 9.44 2.20
N LEU A 301 -7.56 8.52 1.47
CA LEU A 301 -6.14 8.64 1.12
C LEU A 301 -5.82 9.85 0.23
N GLU A 302 -6.79 10.32 -0.57
CA GLU A 302 -6.63 11.53 -1.40
C GLU A 302 -6.71 12.83 -0.60
N GLU A 303 -7.28 12.79 0.60
CA GLU A 303 -7.33 13.96 1.50
C GLU A 303 -5.94 14.24 2.11
N ASP A 304 -5.12 13.20 2.36
CA ASP A 304 -3.74 13.36 2.85
C ASP A 304 -2.72 13.60 1.74
N LEU A 305 -2.97 13.03 0.57
CA LEU A 305 -2.03 12.98 -0.55
C LEU A 305 -1.33 14.33 -0.87
N PRO A 306 -2.05 15.46 -1.09
CA PRO A 306 -1.40 16.74 -1.37
C PRO A 306 -0.62 17.31 -0.18
N LEU A 307 -1.02 17.00 1.06
CA LEU A 307 -0.35 17.47 2.27
C LEU A 307 1.01 16.79 2.41
N ILE A 308 1.05 15.47 2.23
CA ILE A 308 2.27 14.68 2.38
C ILE A 308 3.25 14.94 1.23
N VAL A 309 2.77 15.01 -0.01
CA VAL A 309 3.61 15.37 -1.17
C VAL A 309 4.21 16.75 -0.97
N GLY A 310 3.39 17.74 -0.60
CA GLY A 310 3.88 19.10 -0.34
C GLY A 310 4.85 19.16 0.85
N GLN A 311 4.62 18.36 1.89
CA GLN A 311 5.50 18.27 3.06
C GLN A 311 6.89 17.73 2.66
N GLU A 312 6.94 16.61 1.94
CA GLU A 312 8.20 16.03 1.45
C GLU A 312 8.94 17.01 0.54
N GLU A 313 8.27 17.59 -0.46
CA GLU A 313 8.86 18.59 -1.35
C GLU A 313 9.46 19.77 -0.60
N GLN A 314 8.77 20.30 0.41
CA GLN A 314 9.26 21.42 1.22
C GLN A 314 10.48 21.03 2.06
N ILE A 315 10.46 19.86 2.70
CA ILE A 315 11.58 19.38 3.52
C ILE A 315 12.81 19.16 2.65
N GLU A 316 12.65 18.55 1.47
CA GLU A 316 13.75 18.33 0.54
C GLU A 316 14.31 19.65 -0.02
N GLN A 317 13.45 20.62 -0.34
CA GLN A 317 13.88 21.96 -0.78
C GLN A 317 14.65 22.72 0.30
N LEU A 318 14.23 22.61 1.57
CA LEU A 318 14.94 23.24 2.69
C LEU A 318 16.33 22.63 2.91
N GLY A 319 16.50 21.34 2.61
CA GLY A 319 17.78 20.64 2.79
C GLY A 319 18.25 20.57 4.25
N GLU A 320 17.37 20.84 5.20
CA GLU A 320 17.65 20.90 6.63
C GLU A 320 17.13 19.65 7.35
N SER A 321 17.76 19.26 8.46
CA SER A 321 17.29 18.14 9.30
C SER A 321 15.89 18.43 9.86
N LEU A 322 15.04 17.40 10.04
CA LEU A 322 13.71 17.56 10.65
C LEU A 322 13.77 18.23 12.02
N LYS A 323 14.83 17.97 12.80
CA LYS A 323 15.09 18.62 14.10
C LYS A 323 15.10 20.15 14.06
N LYS A 324 15.45 20.75 12.91
CA LYS A 324 15.44 22.21 12.72
C LYS A 324 14.11 22.73 12.21
N VAL A 325 13.37 21.95 11.42
CA VAL A 325 12.16 22.40 10.73
C VAL A 325 10.86 22.03 11.46
N TYR A 326 10.87 20.97 12.27
CA TYR A 326 9.70 20.52 13.04
C TYR A 326 9.64 21.18 14.42
N LEU A 327 8.42 21.48 14.86
CA LEU A 327 8.11 21.85 16.24
C LEU A 327 7.10 20.85 16.83
N PRO A 328 7.55 19.66 17.26
CA PRO A 328 6.64 18.61 17.71
C PRO A 328 6.07 18.90 19.10
N LEU A 329 4.80 18.57 19.30
CA LEU A 329 4.13 18.61 20.60
C LEU A 329 3.89 17.18 21.11
N LYS A 330 4.23 16.92 22.37
CA LYS A 330 3.98 15.59 23.00
C LYS A 330 2.51 15.15 22.98
N THR A 331 1.59 16.10 22.84
CA THR A 331 0.15 15.88 22.83
C THR A 331 -0.43 15.52 21.46
N CYS A 332 0.38 15.49 20.39
CA CYS A 332 -0.05 15.06 19.05
C CYS A 332 1.05 14.34 18.24
N ASP A 333 2.32 14.68 18.42
CA ASP A 333 3.41 14.24 17.52
C ASP A 333 4.33 13.18 18.15
N PHE A 334 3.95 12.59 19.28
CA PHE A 334 4.87 11.74 20.06
C PHE A 334 5.39 10.55 19.24
N PHE A 335 4.50 9.77 18.60
CA PHE A 335 4.92 8.63 17.78
C PHE A 335 5.66 9.02 16.50
N VAL A 336 5.35 10.19 15.93
CA VAL A 336 6.09 10.75 14.78
C VAL A 336 7.56 10.91 15.13
N ILE A 337 7.84 11.54 16.27
CA ILE A 337 9.21 11.79 16.71
C ILE A 337 9.92 10.50 17.11
N GLU A 338 9.25 9.58 17.79
CA GLU A 338 9.85 8.30 18.14
C GLU A 338 10.18 7.46 16.89
N TYR A 339 9.34 7.49 15.85
CA TYR A 339 9.65 6.85 14.57
C TYR A 339 10.84 7.50 13.84
N ARG A 340 10.90 8.84 13.81
CA ARG A 340 12.03 9.54 13.18
C ARG A 340 13.36 9.32 13.92
N LYS A 341 13.32 9.17 15.25
CA LYS A 341 14.49 8.76 16.06
C LYS A 341 14.85 7.28 15.84
N TRP A 342 13.85 6.41 15.67
CA TRP A 342 14.10 5.02 15.28
C TRP A 342 14.87 4.96 13.96
N LEU A 343 14.50 5.77 12.96
CA LEU A 343 15.25 5.91 11.72
C LEU A 343 16.67 6.46 11.93
N ASP A 344 16.88 7.45 12.81
CA ASP A 344 18.23 7.92 13.14
C ASP A 344 19.11 6.79 13.72
N LYS A 345 18.52 5.91 14.54
CA LYS A 345 19.25 4.84 15.22
C LYS A 345 19.49 3.61 14.34
N PHE A 346 18.49 3.17 13.57
CA PHE A 346 18.51 1.90 12.85
C PHE A 346 18.45 2.05 11.32
N GLY A 347 18.14 3.24 10.82
CA GLY A 347 17.90 3.47 9.39
C GLY A 347 19.17 3.59 8.54
N SER A 348 20.36 3.66 9.12
CA SER A 348 21.64 3.85 8.39
C SER A 348 21.87 2.83 7.27
N ALA A 349 21.40 1.60 7.47
CA ALA A 349 21.49 0.51 6.50
C ALA A 349 20.51 0.66 5.32
N LEU A 350 19.40 1.39 5.48
CA LEU A 350 18.40 1.60 4.43
C LEU A 350 19.03 2.28 3.21
N PRO A 351 18.57 2.00 1.97
CA PRO A 351 19.09 2.67 0.78
C PRO A 351 18.91 4.18 0.81
N PHE A 352 17.76 4.65 1.30
CA PHE A 352 17.46 6.03 1.61
C PHE A 352 16.51 6.13 2.80
N TYR A 353 16.60 7.21 3.57
CA TYR A 353 15.69 7.52 4.67
C TYR A 353 15.80 8.98 5.10
N GLN A 354 14.76 9.47 5.77
CA GLN A 354 14.76 10.75 6.48
C GLN A 354 14.48 10.50 7.97
N GLY A 355 15.50 10.58 8.81
CA GLY A 355 15.38 10.53 10.27
C GLY A 355 15.10 11.90 10.86
N TYR A 356 15.12 12.01 12.19
CA TYR A 356 14.88 13.28 12.87
C TYR A 356 16.08 14.23 12.73
N SER A 357 17.29 13.69 12.93
CA SER A 357 18.53 14.46 12.88
C SER A 357 19.42 14.06 11.70
N THR A 358 19.23 12.85 11.18
CA THR A 358 20.05 12.27 10.10
C THR A 358 19.19 11.98 8.87
N SER A 359 19.83 11.86 7.71
CA SER A 359 19.18 11.43 6.49
C SER A 359 20.20 10.78 5.56
N LYS A 360 19.69 9.97 4.64
CA LYS A 360 20.49 9.35 3.58
C LYS A 360 19.69 9.44 2.29
N GLN A 361 20.28 10.09 1.30
CA GLN A 361 19.74 10.18 -0.05
C GLN A 361 20.34 9.07 -0.93
N PRO A 362 19.68 8.66 -2.03
CA PRO A 362 20.28 7.76 -3.02
C PRO A 362 21.59 8.34 -3.59
N ARG A 363 22.51 7.48 -3.99
CA ARG A 363 23.83 7.89 -4.54
C ARG A 363 23.62 8.58 -5.90
N GLU A 364 23.84 9.90 -5.93
CA GLU A 364 23.80 10.86 -7.05
C GLU A 364 22.53 10.89 -7.93
N ALA A 365 21.60 11.78 -7.57
CA ALA A 365 20.62 12.33 -8.50
C ALA A 365 21.25 13.52 -9.24
N THR A 366 21.95 13.27 -10.34
CA THR A 366 22.15 14.33 -11.36
C THR A 366 20.81 14.59 -12.02
N GLU A 367 20.26 15.77 -11.78
CA GLU A 367 19.29 16.50 -12.62
C GLU A 367 18.33 15.62 -13.42
N ASN A 368 17.23 15.18 -12.80
CA ASN A 368 15.94 14.94 -13.44
C ASN A 368 14.95 14.65 -12.31
N ASN A 369 14.29 15.69 -11.80
CA ASN A 369 13.10 15.49 -10.99
C ASN A 369 12.18 14.54 -11.78
N PRO A 370 11.78 13.38 -11.21
CA PRO A 370 10.79 12.55 -11.87
C PRO A 370 9.58 13.45 -12.18
N PRO A 371 8.90 13.23 -13.33
CA PRO A 371 7.73 14.01 -13.67
C PRO A 371 6.77 14.01 -12.47
N PRO A 372 6.08 15.14 -12.20
CA PRO A 372 5.29 15.30 -10.99
C PRO A 372 4.44 14.06 -10.77
N ALA A 373 4.58 13.52 -9.56
CA ALA A 373 3.69 12.56 -8.94
C ALA A 373 2.31 12.57 -9.60
N THR A 374 2.00 11.59 -10.44
CA THR A 374 0.67 11.55 -11.07
C THR A 374 -0.34 11.29 -9.96
N LEU A 375 -1.04 12.33 -9.49
CA LEU A 375 -2.08 12.27 -8.46
C LEU A 375 -3.39 11.69 -9.01
N ASN A 376 -3.29 10.67 -9.87
CA ASN A 376 -4.43 10.05 -10.53
C ASN A 376 -4.65 8.64 -9.98
N ARG A 377 -5.85 8.42 -9.46
CA ARG A 377 -6.35 7.14 -8.95
C ARG A 377 -6.25 5.99 -9.94
N LEU A 378 -6.38 6.26 -11.25
CA LEU A 378 -6.30 5.25 -12.30
C LEU A 378 -4.98 4.47 -12.22
N GLN A 379 -3.87 5.19 -12.22
CA GLN A 379 -2.52 4.63 -12.17
C GLN A 379 -2.15 4.15 -10.78
N GLN A 380 -2.52 4.93 -9.75
CA GLN A 380 -2.18 4.62 -8.36
C GLN A 380 -2.93 3.41 -7.80
N HIS A 381 -4.12 3.09 -8.30
CA HIS A 381 -4.97 2.06 -7.71
C HIS A 381 -5.75 1.23 -8.74
N THR A 382 -6.53 1.88 -9.60
CA THR A 382 -7.54 1.18 -10.43
C THR A 382 -6.93 0.10 -11.30
N VAL A 383 -5.80 0.35 -11.97
CA VAL A 383 -5.14 -0.65 -12.83
C VAL A 383 -4.45 -1.77 -12.06
N ILE A 384 -4.15 -1.53 -10.78
CA ILE A 384 -3.45 -2.46 -9.89
C ILE A 384 -4.45 -3.41 -9.20
N CYS A 385 -5.61 -2.90 -8.78
CA CYS A 385 -6.64 -3.70 -8.15
C CYS A 385 -7.51 -4.43 -9.18
N SER A 386 -7.58 -5.76 -9.11
CA SER A 386 -8.32 -6.57 -10.08
C SER A 386 -9.82 -6.25 -10.10
N SER A 387 -10.40 -5.99 -8.92
CA SER A 387 -11.81 -5.62 -8.76
C SER A 387 -12.13 -4.27 -9.40
N CYS A 388 -11.34 -3.23 -9.11
CA CYS A 388 -11.54 -1.88 -9.66
C CYS A 388 -11.25 -1.83 -11.16
N ASN A 389 -10.18 -2.48 -11.62
CA ASN A 389 -9.89 -2.58 -13.05
C ASN A 389 -11.04 -3.26 -13.80
N ARG A 390 -11.55 -4.41 -13.30
CA ARG A 390 -12.68 -5.10 -13.94
C ARG A 390 -13.92 -4.22 -13.99
N ALA A 391 -14.28 -3.56 -12.89
CA ALA A 391 -15.42 -2.64 -12.86
C ALA A 391 -15.25 -1.49 -13.87
N TYR A 392 -14.07 -0.87 -13.90
CA TYR A 392 -13.72 0.18 -14.86
C TYR A 392 -13.86 -0.28 -16.32
N GLN A 393 -13.33 -1.46 -16.68
CA GLN A 393 -13.44 -2.01 -18.03
C GLN A 393 -14.90 -2.30 -18.42
N ILE A 394 -15.69 -2.90 -17.53
CA ILE A 394 -17.12 -3.15 -17.75
C ILE A 394 -17.85 -1.82 -17.99
N THR A 395 -17.64 -0.83 -17.13
CA THR A 395 -18.28 0.48 -17.27
C THR A 395 -17.87 1.18 -18.57
N ASN A 396 -16.60 1.09 -18.98
CA ASN A 396 -16.15 1.69 -20.23
C ASN A 396 -16.77 1.01 -21.46
N ARG A 397 -16.89 -0.34 -21.45
CA ARG A 397 -17.59 -1.09 -22.50
C ARG A 397 -19.07 -0.71 -22.56
N LEU A 398 -19.76 -0.68 -21.42
CA LEU A 398 -21.17 -0.24 -21.35
C LEU A 398 -21.36 1.14 -21.97
N LYS A 399 -20.51 2.11 -21.60
CA LYS A 399 -20.54 3.46 -22.19
C LYS A 399 -20.41 3.41 -23.71
N GLN A 400 -19.42 2.68 -24.25
CA GLN A 400 -19.20 2.57 -25.69
C GLN A 400 -20.38 1.89 -26.41
N THR A 401 -20.87 0.78 -25.86
CA THR A 401 -22.02 0.05 -26.42
C THR A 401 -23.27 0.92 -26.46
N PHE A 402 -23.61 1.61 -25.37
CA PHE A 402 -24.83 2.43 -25.34
C PHE A 402 -24.73 3.71 -26.19
N VAL A 403 -23.53 4.27 -26.38
CA VAL A 403 -23.31 5.31 -27.40
C VAL A 403 -23.54 4.77 -28.81
N ALA A 404 -23.01 3.59 -29.14
CA ALA A 404 -23.23 2.96 -30.44
C ALA A 404 -24.72 2.63 -30.69
N VAL A 405 -25.42 2.10 -29.67
CA VAL A 405 -26.87 1.85 -29.74
C VAL A 405 -27.64 3.16 -29.95
N ALA A 406 -27.28 4.24 -29.25
CA ALA A 406 -27.92 5.53 -29.44
C ALA A 406 -27.77 6.06 -30.87
N ILE A 407 -26.57 5.94 -31.46
CA ILE A 407 -26.28 6.34 -32.84
C ILE A 407 -27.09 5.49 -33.82
N ALA A 408 -27.13 4.17 -33.64
CA ALA A 408 -27.88 3.27 -34.50
C ALA A 408 -29.39 3.55 -34.46
N LEU A 409 -29.95 3.79 -33.28
CA LEU A 409 -31.36 4.15 -33.11
C LEU A 409 -31.68 5.53 -33.69
N ALA A 410 -30.78 6.50 -33.55
CA ALA A 410 -30.95 7.81 -34.18
C ALA A 410 -30.92 7.70 -35.71
N ALA A 411 -30.03 6.89 -36.27
CA ALA A 411 -30.01 6.60 -37.71
C ALA A 411 -31.29 5.91 -38.18
N LEU A 412 -31.79 4.91 -37.44
CA LEU A 412 -33.07 4.25 -37.73
C LEU A 412 -34.24 5.24 -37.73
N ALA A 413 -34.26 6.19 -36.79
CA ALA A 413 -35.29 7.23 -36.72
C ALA A 413 -35.27 8.17 -37.92
N ILE A 414 -34.11 8.40 -38.53
CA ILE A 414 -33.96 9.21 -39.75
C ILE A 414 -34.38 8.45 -41.00
N LEU A 415 -34.11 7.14 -41.05
CA LEU A 415 -34.31 6.29 -42.23
C LEU A 415 -35.71 5.69 -42.35
N THR A 416 -36.52 5.72 -41.30
CA THR A 416 -37.86 5.11 -41.27
C THR A 416 -38.94 6.10 -41.67
N ASP A 417 -39.90 5.66 -42.48
CA ASP A 417 -41.10 6.44 -42.82
C ASP A 417 -42.26 6.25 -41.81
N SER A 418 -42.13 5.29 -40.88
CA SER A 418 -43.15 5.03 -39.87
C SER A 418 -42.98 5.96 -38.66
N SER A 419 -43.98 6.81 -38.42
CA SER A 419 -44.01 7.74 -37.28
C SER A 419 -43.90 7.03 -35.92
N LEU A 420 -44.49 5.83 -35.80
CA LEU A 420 -44.38 5.02 -34.58
C LEU A 420 -42.94 4.52 -34.37
N ILE A 421 -42.31 3.99 -35.41
CA ILE A 421 -40.92 3.50 -35.33
C ILE A 421 -39.98 4.67 -35.05
N GLN A 422 -40.21 5.82 -35.67
CA GLN A 422 -39.43 7.03 -35.43
C GLN A 422 -39.50 7.45 -33.96
N LEU A 423 -40.71 7.53 -33.37
CA LEU A 423 -40.90 7.90 -31.96
C LEU A 423 -40.19 6.92 -31.01
N VAL A 424 -40.33 5.61 -31.25
CA VAL A 424 -39.70 4.57 -30.45
C VAL A 424 -38.18 4.64 -30.57
N ALA A 425 -37.65 4.82 -31.78
CA ALA A 425 -36.22 4.89 -32.03
C ALA A 425 -35.57 6.14 -31.39
N VAL A 426 -36.21 7.31 -31.48
CA VAL A 426 -35.75 8.53 -30.78
C VAL A 426 -35.76 8.32 -29.26
N SER A 427 -36.85 7.78 -28.72
CA SER A 427 -36.97 7.55 -27.27
C SER A 427 -35.92 6.55 -26.76
N GLY A 428 -35.70 5.46 -27.51
CA GLY A 428 -34.66 4.48 -27.21
C GLY A 428 -33.25 5.06 -27.31
N SER A 429 -33.00 5.94 -28.29
CA SER A 429 -31.71 6.64 -28.43
C SER A 429 -31.42 7.53 -27.22
N LEU A 430 -32.39 8.33 -26.79
CA LEU A 430 -32.26 9.18 -25.60
C LEU A 430 -32.05 8.35 -24.31
N PHE A 431 -32.77 7.25 -24.16
CA PHE A 431 -32.58 6.34 -23.03
C PHE A 431 -31.17 5.72 -23.02
N ALA A 432 -30.69 5.27 -24.19
CA ALA A 432 -29.34 4.74 -24.35
C ALA A 432 -28.27 5.80 -24.00
N LEU A 433 -28.45 7.05 -24.42
CA LEU A 433 -27.58 8.16 -24.01
C LEU A 433 -27.61 8.40 -22.50
N GLY A 434 -28.78 8.28 -21.86
CA GLY A 434 -28.93 8.34 -20.40
C GLY A 434 -28.09 7.28 -19.68
N ILE A 435 -28.16 6.02 -20.15
CA ILE A 435 -27.32 4.93 -19.60
C ILE A 435 -25.84 5.20 -19.85
N ALA A 436 -25.46 5.65 -21.04
CA ALA A 436 -24.07 5.98 -21.35
C ALA A 436 -23.53 7.11 -20.45
N ALA A 437 -24.37 8.10 -20.11
CA ALA A 437 -24.02 9.17 -19.19
C ALA A 437 -23.82 8.66 -17.75
N VAL A 438 -24.69 7.76 -17.28
CA VAL A 438 -24.52 7.09 -15.97
C VAL A 438 -23.23 6.27 -15.95
N ALA A 439 -22.97 5.48 -16.99
CA ALA A 439 -21.74 4.72 -17.13
C ALA A 439 -20.52 5.65 -17.14
N LYS A 440 -20.55 6.77 -17.87
CA LYS A 440 -19.48 7.78 -17.84
C LYS A 440 -19.26 8.33 -16.42
N LYS A 441 -20.32 8.63 -15.67
CA LYS A 441 -20.22 9.14 -14.28
C LYS A 441 -19.62 8.11 -13.31
N ILE A 442 -19.92 6.83 -13.50
CA ILE A 442 -19.30 5.74 -12.73
C ILE A 442 -17.83 5.58 -13.13
N LYS A 443 -17.53 5.60 -14.44
CA LYS A 443 -16.17 5.48 -14.98
C LYS A 443 -15.23 6.53 -14.37
N THR A 444 -15.67 7.79 -14.30
CA THR A 444 -14.83 8.88 -13.77
C THR A 444 -14.49 8.73 -12.28
N LYS A 445 -15.22 7.92 -11.51
CA LYS A 445 -14.86 7.59 -10.11
C LYS A 445 -13.60 6.73 -10.01
N PHE A 446 -13.23 6.01 -11.08
CA PHE A 446 -12.00 5.22 -11.16
C PHE A 446 -10.81 6.02 -11.72
N GLU A 447 -11.08 7.13 -12.41
CA GLU A 447 -10.10 7.98 -13.08
C GLU A 447 -9.81 9.28 -12.34
N HIS A 448 -10.28 9.40 -11.09
CA HIS A 448 -10.21 10.66 -10.37
C HIS A 448 -8.76 11.14 -10.27
N SER A 449 -8.46 12.22 -11.00
CA SER A 449 -7.29 13.04 -10.75
C SER A 449 -7.64 13.98 -9.61
N TYR A 450 -6.79 14.02 -8.59
CA TYR A 450 -6.91 15.04 -7.57
C TYR A 450 -6.82 16.41 -8.23
N THR A 451 -7.82 17.25 -7.99
CA THR A 451 -7.78 18.68 -8.30
C THR A 451 -7.96 19.39 -6.98
N ARG A 452 -6.98 20.22 -6.57
CA ARG A 452 -7.12 21.09 -5.40
C ARG A 452 -8.42 21.89 -5.57
N ARG A 453 -9.38 21.69 -4.68
CA ARG A 453 -10.64 22.44 -4.67
C ARG A 453 -10.45 23.80 -4.02
#